data_AF-A0A2P6VJV6-F1
#
_entry.id   AF-A0A2P6VJV6-F1
#
_cell.length_a   1.000
_cell.length_b   1.000
_cell.length_c   1.000
_cell.angle_alpha   90.00
_cell.angle_beta   90.00
_cell.angle_gamma   90.00
#
_symmetry.space_group_name_H-M   'P 1'
#
loop_
_entity.id
_entity.type
_entity.pdbx_description
1 polymer ?
#
loop_
_entity_poly.entity_id
_entity_poly.type
_entity_poly.pdbx_seq_one_letter_code
_entity_poly.pdbx_strand_id
1 'polypeptide(L)'
;MSQREGRTRHGRRLRALGDAFHRTVKYALRPLDWEQFAAQFPGLAEPLVADLYSGYKQLSFSVPALQALHHTRVSIETDFEELCEELGLRDKLATLETLCEEQGIADGDAADATRQPALGPTNAIRLGLLRAKQAEVESLRSVLAQCEERNAALQGQLASRRGEARELLAKAQPIAAQLDAVHASSKAWANRVVEPVG
;
A
#
# COMPACT_ATOMS: atom_id res chain seq x y z
N MET A 1 11.55 -38.11 16.01
CA MET A 1 11.91 -36.79 15.45
C MET A 1 10.98 -35.78 16.10
N SER A 2 11.55 -34.89 16.92
CA SER A 2 10.84 -34.06 17.89
C SER A 2 10.13 -32.90 17.17
N GLN A 3 8.80 -32.85 17.28
CA GLN A 3 7.98 -31.70 16.94
C GLN A 3 8.32 -30.57 17.90
N ARG A 4 9.25 -29.70 17.51
CA ARG A 4 9.35 -28.34 18.07
C ARG A 4 8.29 -27.51 17.38
N GLU A 5 7.05 -27.62 17.85
CA GLU A 5 6.01 -26.64 17.54
C GLU A 5 6.54 -25.26 17.95
N GLY A 6 6.64 -24.38 16.94
CA GLY A 6 7.13 -23.03 17.12
C GLY A 6 6.23 -22.32 18.12
N ARG A 7 6.74 -22.06 19.32
CA ARG A 7 6.26 -20.94 20.13
C ARG A 7 6.24 -19.74 19.21
N THR A 8 5.06 -19.36 18.74
CA THR A 8 4.83 -18.18 17.91
C THR A 8 5.47 -17.02 18.64
N ARG A 9 6.64 -16.57 18.18
CA ARG A 9 7.30 -15.41 18.77
C ARG A 9 6.37 -14.25 18.52
N HIS A 10 5.65 -13.84 19.56
CA HIS A 10 4.72 -12.72 19.47
C HIS A 10 5.48 -11.51 18.92
N GLY A 11 4.87 -10.75 18.01
CA GLY A 11 5.47 -9.52 17.47
C GLY A 11 5.82 -8.53 18.58
N ARG A 12 6.74 -7.60 18.31
CA ARG A 12 7.14 -6.57 19.29
C ARG A 12 5.95 -5.73 19.76
N ARG A 13 5.05 -5.37 18.86
CA ARG A 13 3.85 -4.56 19.11
C ARG A 13 2.82 -5.32 19.92
N LEU A 14 2.64 -6.63 19.67
CA LEU A 14 1.74 -7.45 20.47
C LEU A 14 2.24 -7.57 21.93
N ARG A 15 3.56 -7.73 22.12
CA ARG A 15 4.14 -7.69 23.48
C ARG A 15 3.92 -6.33 24.13
N ALA A 16 4.18 -5.23 23.43
CA ALA A 16 3.97 -3.89 23.97
C ALA A 16 2.51 -3.62 24.36
N LEU A 17 1.56 -4.10 23.54
CA LEU A 17 0.13 -4.04 23.82
C LEU A 17 -0.22 -4.84 25.08
N GLY A 18 0.27 -6.08 25.17
CA GLY A 18 0.12 -6.92 26.35
C GLY A 18 0.68 -6.24 27.60
N ASP A 19 1.91 -5.75 27.56
CA ASP A 19 2.54 -5.08 28.70
C ASP A 19 1.78 -3.81 29.13
N ALA A 20 1.27 -3.03 28.17
CA ALA A 20 0.43 -1.87 28.46
C ALA A 20 -0.89 -2.29 29.12
N PHE A 21 -1.53 -3.34 28.62
CA PHE A 21 -2.76 -3.89 29.18
C PHE A 21 -2.57 -4.37 30.62
N HIS A 22 -1.59 -5.24 30.88
CA HIS A 22 -1.31 -5.76 32.21
C HIS A 22 -0.98 -4.65 33.21
N ARG A 23 -0.22 -3.64 32.78
CA ARG A 23 0.03 -2.44 33.60
C ARG A 23 -1.27 -1.72 33.94
N THR A 24 -2.15 -1.52 32.97
CA THR A 24 -3.44 -0.84 33.15
C THR A 24 -4.34 -1.59 34.13
N VAL A 25 -4.47 -2.92 33.98
CA VAL A 25 -5.23 -3.77 34.90
C VAL A 25 -4.67 -3.69 36.31
N LYS A 26 -3.34 -3.74 36.46
CA LYS A 26 -2.68 -3.59 37.76
C LYS A 26 -2.97 -2.23 38.42
N TYR A 27 -2.99 -1.14 37.65
CA TYR A 27 -3.33 0.18 38.16
C TYR A 27 -4.81 0.30 38.52
N ALA A 28 -5.70 -0.26 37.70
CA ALA A 28 -7.15 -0.21 37.93
C ALA A 28 -7.58 -0.97 39.19
N LEU A 29 -6.90 -2.07 39.52
CA LEU A 29 -7.18 -2.90 40.69
C LEU A 29 -6.43 -2.44 41.96
N ARG A 30 -5.69 -1.32 41.90
CA ARG A 30 -4.96 -0.81 43.05
C ARG A 30 -5.94 -0.21 44.09
N PRO A 31 -5.80 -0.52 45.39
CA PRO A 31 -6.60 0.11 46.43
C PRO A 31 -6.33 1.62 46.51
N LEU A 32 -7.35 2.38 46.91
CA LEU A 32 -7.33 3.84 47.01
C LEU A 32 -6.40 4.30 48.14
N ASP A 33 -5.60 5.32 47.84
CA ASP A 33 -4.79 6.00 48.85
C ASP A 33 -5.68 6.92 49.72
N TRP A 34 -5.21 7.29 50.92
CA TRP A 34 -5.99 8.07 51.89
C TRP A 34 -6.55 9.37 51.30
N GLU A 35 -5.75 10.13 50.55
CA GLU A 35 -6.16 11.39 49.94
C GLU A 35 -7.29 11.19 48.92
N GLN A 36 -7.20 10.13 48.11
CA GLN A 36 -8.21 9.79 47.11
C GLN A 36 -9.51 9.33 47.77
N PHE A 37 -9.40 8.62 48.89
CA PHE A 37 -10.54 8.16 49.68
C PHE A 37 -11.23 9.33 50.40
N ALA A 38 -10.47 10.18 51.09
CA ALA A 38 -11.00 11.34 51.81
C ALA A 38 -11.67 12.35 50.87
N ALA A 39 -11.15 12.50 49.64
CA ALA A 39 -11.78 13.33 48.61
C ALA A 39 -13.19 12.86 48.20
N GLN A 40 -13.54 11.58 48.41
CA GLN A 40 -14.90 11.07 48.15
C GLN A 40 -15.92 11.51 49.21
N PHE A 41 -15.46 12.04 50.35
CA PHE A 41 -16.29 12.34 51.52
C PHE A 41 -16.11 13.79 52.03
N PRO A 42 -16.31 14.83 51.19
CA PRO A 42 -16.00 16.22 51.53
C PRO A 42 -16.88 16.82 52.65
N GLY A 43 -17.99 16.18 53.02
CA GLY A 43 -18.91 16.65 54.06
C GLY A 43 -18.88 15.87 55.38
N LEU A 44 -18.00 14.86 55.49
CA LEU A 44 -17.88 14.03 56.70
C LEU A 44 -16.77 14.54 57.61
N ALA A 45 -16.97 14.44 58.92
CA ALA A 45 -15.94 14.79 59.88
C ALA A 45 -14.72 13.86 59.73
N GLU A 46 -13.52 14.44 59.74
CA GLU A 46 -12.24 13.74 59.58
C GLU A 46 -12.08 12.45 60.41
N PRO A 47 -12.45 12.38 61.71
CA PRO A 47 -12.34 11.14 62.47
C PRO A 47 -13.23 10.01 61.95
N LEU A 48 -14.42 10.33 61.43
CA LEU A 48 -15.34 9.34 60.86
C LEU A 48 -14.82 8.82 59.50
N VAL A 49 -14.19 9.69 58.71
CA VAL A 49 -13.52 9.30 57.46
C VAL A 49 -12.31 8.40 57.75
N ALA A 50 -11.56 8.66 58.82
CA ALA A 50 -10.44 7.84 59.25
C ALA A 50 -10.89 6.42 59.67
N ASP A 51 -12.00 6.31 60.41
CA ASP A 51 -12.57 5.02 60.80
C ASP A 51 -13.10 4.25 59.58
N LEU A 52 -13.78 4.93 58.65
CA LEU A 52 -14.22 4.33 57.38
C LEU A 52 -13.05 3.85 56.52
N TYR A 53 -11.94 4.60 56.49
CA TYR A 53 -10.74 4.19 55.76
C TYR A 53 -10.03 3.00 56.40
N SER A 54 -10.01 2.94 57.74
CA SER A 54 -9.52 1.76 58.48
C SER A 54 -10.34 0.52 58.15
N GLY A 55 -11.67 0.63 58.16
CA GLY A 55 -12.58 -0.43 57.73
C GLY A 55 -12.39 -0.81 56.26
N TYR A 56 -12.25 0.18 55.36
CA TYR A 56 -11.94 -0.05 53.95
C TYR A 56 -10.64 -0.82 53.77
N LYS A 57 -9.56 -0.47 54.48
CA LYS A 57 -8.29 -1.21 54.43
C LYS A 57 -8.45 -2.65 54.95
N GLN A 58 -9.13 -2.83 56.07
CA GLN A 58 -9.37 -4.18 56.61
C GLN A 58 -10.14 -5.05 55.62
N LEU A 59 -11.15 -4.48 54.95
CA LEU A 59 -11.91 -5.15 53.90
C LEU A 59 -11.08 -5.39 52.64
N SER A 60 -10.32 -4.40 52.16
CA SER A 60 -9.53 -4.50 50.92
C SER A 60 -8.37 -5.49 51.03
N PHE A 61 -7.82 -5.67 52.23
CA PHE A 61 -6.77 -6.65 52.51
C PHE A 61 -7.29 -7.96 53.13
N SER A 62 -8.62 -8.12 53.23
CA SER A 62 -9.21 -9.38 53.67
C SER A 62 -8.99 -10.48 52.63
N VAL A 63 -8.84 -11.72 53.09
CA VAL A 63 -8.64 -12.89 52.21
C VAL A 63 -9.72 -13.00 51.12
N PRO A 64 -11.02 -12.83 51.43
CA PRO A 64 -12.06 -12.89 50.39
C PRO A 64 -11.94 -11.77 49.35
N ALA A 65 -11.59 -10.55 49.77
CA ALA A 65 -11.42 -9.43 48.84
C ALA A 65 -10.21 -9.62 47.93
N LEU A 66 -9.09 -10.10 48.47
CA LEU A 66 -7.90 -10.43 47.69
C LEU A 66 -8.18 -11.57 46.70
N GLN A 67 -8.96 -12.58 47.10
CA GLN A 67 -9.38 -13.66 46.22
C GLN A 67 -10.30 -13.18 45.10
N ALA A 68 -11.25 -12.29 45.41
CA ALA A 68 -12.11 -11.66 44.41
C ALA A 68 -11.30 -10.83 43.41
N LEU A 69 -10.37 -9.98 43.88
CA LEU A 69 -9.49 -9.20 43.02
C LEU A 69 -8.59 -10.09 42.15
N HIS A 70 -8.08 -11.20 42.70
CA HIS A 70 -7.31 -12.16 41.93
C HIS A 70 -8.15 -12.83 40.84
N HIS A 71 -9.36 -13.27 41.18
CA HIS A 71 -10.27 -13.89 40.22
C HIS A 71 -10.66 -12.91 39.09
N THR A 72 -11.03 -11.67 39.44
CA THR A 72 -11.32 -10.61 38.46
C THR A 72 -10.12 -10.33 37.57
N ARG A 73 -8.91 -10.28 38.13
CA ARG A 73 -7.69 -10.09 37.35
C ARG A 73 -7.48 -11.22 36.34
N VAL A 74 -7.56 -12.48 36.80
CA VAL A 74 -7.37 -13.64 35.93
C VAL A 74 -8.43 -13.66 34.83
N SER A 75 -9.70 -13.41 35.16
CA SER A 75 -10.78 -13.31 34.18
C SER A 75 -10.47 -12.26 33.10
N ILE A 76 -10.07 -11.06 33.49
CA ILE A 76 -9.75 -9.97 32.56
C ILE A 76 -8.53 -10.33 31.68
N GLU A 77 -7.51 -10.99 32.24
CA GLU A 77 -6.34 -11.45 31.49
C GLU A 77 -6.72 -12.56 30.49
N THR A 78 -7.62 -13.49 30.88
CA THR A 78 -8.17 -14.51 29.97
C THR A 78 -9.01 -13.90 28.85
N ASP A 79 -9.93 -12.99 29.17
CA ASP A 79 -10.76 -12.30 28.18
C ASP A 79 -9.90 -11.54 27.17
N PHE A 80 -8.78 -10.95 27.60
CA PHE A 80 -7.84 -10.28 26.71
C PHE A 80 -7.18 -11.24 25.73
N GLU A 81 -6.78 -12.43 26.18
CA GLU A 81 -6.20 -13.46 25.31
C GLU A 81 -7.23 -13.97 24.29
N GLU A 82 -8.46 -14.22 24.73
CA GLU A 82 -9.58 -14.63 23.87
C GLU A 82 -9.88 -13.58 22.79
N LEU A 83 -9.98 -12.31 23.18
CA LEU A 83 -10.17 -11.19 22.23
C LEU A 83 -9.01 -11.05 21.25
N CYS A 84 -7.77 -11.30 21.70
CA CYS A 84 -6.61 -11.29 20.82
C CYS A 84 -6.68 -12.37 19.73
N GLU A 85 -7.25 -13.53 20.06
CA GLU A 85 -7.46 -14.63 19.14
C GLU A 85 -8.66 -14.38 18.22
N GLU A 86 -9.82 -14.02 18.78
CA GLU A 86 -11.05 -13.75 18.03
C GLU A 86 -10.85 -12.68 16.95
N LEU A 87 -10.16 -11.58 17.32
CA LEU A 87 -9.92 -10.48 16.40
C LEU A 87 -8.75 -10.72 15.44
N GLY A 88 -8.03 -11.83 15.59
CA GLY A 88 -6.80 -12.10 14.83
C GLY A 88 -5.75 -11.01 15.02
N LEU A 89 -5.67 -10.41 16.22
CA LEU A 89 -4.76 -9.29 16.49
C LEU A 89 -3.30 -9.69 16.31
N ARG A 90 -2.98 -10.96 16.55
CA ARG A 90 -1.64 -11.53 16.35
C ARG A 90 -1.16 -11.33 14.91
N ASP A 91 -1.98 -11.75 13.94
CA ASP A 91 -1.63 -11.69 12.52
C ASP A 91 -1.66 -10.27 11.98
N LYS A 92 -2.65 -9.47 12.40
CA LYS A 92 -2.78 -8.06 12.01
C LYS A 92 -1.58 -7.23 12.48
N LEU A 93 -1.18 -7.38 13.74
CA LEU A 93 -0.02 -6.67 14.29
C LEU A 93 1.29 -7.17 13.69
N ALA A 94 1.43 -8.47 13.43
CA ALA A 94 2.60 -9.00 12.73
C ALA A 94 2.71 -8.45 11.29
N THR A 95 1.60 -8.39 10.56
CA THR A 95 1.57 -7.81 9.20
C THR A 95 1.92 -6.33 9.24
N LEU A 96 1.39 -5.59 10.23
CA LEU A 96 1.73 -4.20 10.44
C LEU A 96 3.21 -3.99 10.78
N GLU A 97 3.83 -4.86 11.58
CA GLU A 97 5.28 -4.82 11.84
C GLU A 97 6.06 -5.00 10.54
N THR A 98 5.73 -6.02 9.74
CA THR A 98 6.39 -6.26 8.45
C THR A 98 6.24 -5.07 7.51
N LEU A 99 5.04 -4.51 7.37
CA LEU A 99 4.80 -3.35 6.51
C LEU A 99 5.58 -2.11 6.98
N CYS A 100 5.69 -1.90 8.29
CA CYS A 100 6.47 -0.80 8.83
C CYS A 100 7.98 -1.01 8.58
N GLU A 101 8.48 -2.23 8.75
CA GLU A 101 9.88 -2.58 8.47
C GLU A 101 10.22 -2.42 6.97
N GLU A 102 9.37 -2.88 6.06
CA GLU A 102 9.52 -2.70 4.61
C GLU A 102 9.56 -1.22 4.19
N GLN A 103 8.81 -0.39 4.91
CA GLN A 103 8.74 1.04 4.69
C GLN A 103 9.85 1.83 5.40
N GLY A 104 10.70 1.17 6.20
CA GLY A 104 11.74 1.81 7.01
C GLY A 104 11.19 2.66 8.16
N ILE A 105 9.93 2.44 8.53
CA ILE A 105 9.27 3.03 9.69
C ILE A 105 9.64 2.16 10.89
N ALA A 106 10.70 2.52 11.61
CA ALA A 106 10.97 1.88 12.89
C ALA A 106 10.10 2.55 13.96
N ASP A 107 9.46 1.73 14.80
CA ASP A 107 8.95 2.20 16.09
C ASP A 107 10.16 2.73 16.85
N GLY A 108 10.19 4.03 17.10
CA GLY A 108 11.34 4.72 17.66
C GLY A 108 11.60 4.29 19.10
N ASP A 109 12.28 3.16 19.30
CA ASP A 109 13.08 2.95 20.50
C ASP A 109 14.29 3.89 20.39
N ALA A 110 14.22 5.01 21.08
CA ALA A 110 15.26 6.04 21.16
C ALA A 110 16.61 5.55 21.74
N ALA A 111 16.80 4.25 21.90
CA ALA A 111 17.94 3.65 22.60
C ALA A 111 19.02 3.03 21.68
N ASP A 112 18.74 2.80 20.39
CA ASP A 112 19.70 2.09 19.52
C ASP A 112 20.23 2.98 18.38
N ALA A 113 21.26 3.76 18.70
CA ALA A 113 21.91 4.74 17.82
C ALA A 113 22.68 4.14 16.63
N THR A 114 22.60 2.83 16.38
CA THR A 114 23.31 2.14 15.28
C THR A 114 22.42 1.69 14.13
N ARG A 115 21.09 1.78 14.26
CA ARG A 115 20.18 1.51 13.13
C ARG A 115 19.91 2.79 12.35
N GLN A 116 19.93 2.68 11.02
CA GLN A 116 19.65 3.77 10.08
C GLN A 116 18.47 4.62 10.59
N PRO A 117 18.56 5.97 10.52
CA PRO A 117 17.57 6.85 11.11
C PRO A 117 16.20 6.47 10.58
N ALA A 118 15.33 6.04 11.50
CA ALA A 118 13.95 5.67 11.20
C ALA A 118 13.35 6.78 10.34
N LEU A 119 13.06 6.48 9.08
CA LEU A 119 12.44 7.44 8.20
C LEU A 119 11.03 7.61 8.75
N GLY A 120 10.73 8.80 9.29
CA GLY A 120 9.39 9.11 9.77
C GLY A 120 8.34 8.78 8.69
N PRO A 121 7.09 8.51 9.07
CA PRO A 121 6.05 7.99 8.17
C PRO A 121 5.90 8.82 6.88
N THR A 122 6.08 10.14 6.95
CA THR A 122 6.07 11.04 5.80
C THR A 122 7.18 10.76 4.79
N ASN A 123 8.39 10.45 5.25
CA ASN A 123 9.52 10.16 4.38
C ASN A 123 9.40 8.77 3.73
N ALA A 124 8.85 7.79 4.43
CA ALA A 124 8.57 6.46 3.90
C ALA A 124 7.56 6.53 2.74
N ILE A 125 6.46 7.28 2.92
CA ILE A 125 5.46 7.54 1.88
C ILE A 125 6.10 8.24 0.68
N ARG A 126 6.93 9.27 0.91
CA ARG A 126 7.61 10.00 -0.14
C ARG A 126 8.55 9.11 -0.96
N LEU A 127 9.29 8.21 -0.31
CA LEU A 127 10.16 7.23 -0.97
C LEU A 127 9.36 6.20 -1.77
N GLY A 128 8.25 5.70 -1.21
CA GLY A 128 7.33 4.79 -1.92
C GLY A 128 6.77 5.43 -3.18
N LEU A 129 6.29 6.68 -3.08
CA LEU A 129 5.80 7.45 -4.22
C LEU A 129 6.90 7.67 -5.27
N LEU A 130 8.12 8.00 -4.85
CA LEU A 130 9.23 8.23 -5.75
C LEU A 130 9.62 6.95 -6.52
N ARG A 131 9.64 5.79 -5.85
CA ARG A 131 9.87 4.49 -6.52
C ARG A 131 8.76 4.15 -7.51
N ALA A 132 7.49 4.35 -7.13
CA ALA A 132 6.36 4.13 -8.02
C ALA A 132 6.45 5.03 -9.28
N LYS A 133 6.85 6.30 -9.09
CA LYS A 133 7.05 7.23 -10.20
C LYS A 133 8.24 6.86 -11.09
N GLN A 134 9.33 6.33 -10.52
CA GLN A 134 10.45 5.82 -11.31
C GLN A 134 10.03 4.62 -12.18
N ALA A 135 9.29 3.67 -11.62
CA ALA A 135 8.76 2.53 -12.38
C ALA A 135 7.80 2.95 -13.50
N GLU A 136 6.95 3.96 -13.24
CA GLU A 136 6.07 4.53 -14.27
C GLU A 136 6.86 5.18 -15.42
N VAL A 137 7.92 5.93 -15.10
CA VAL A 137 8.82 6.53 -16.10
C VAL A 137 9.52 5.47 -16.94
N GLU A 138 10.00 4.39 -16.33
CA GLU A 138 10.63 3.27 -17.05
C GLU A 138 9.65 2.58 -17.99
N SER A 139 8.42 2.33 -17.53
CA SER A 139 7.35 1.77 -18.35
C SER A 139 7.02 2.66 -19.56
N LEU A 140 6.84 3.96 -19.34
CA LEU A 140 6.54 4.93 -20.40
C LEU A 140 7.67 5.03 -21.43
N ARG A 141 8.94 4.97 -20.98
CA ARG A 141 10.09 4.94 -21.90
C ARG A 141 10.10 3.70 -22.79
N SER A 142 9.75 2.54 -22.24
CA SER A 142 9.62 1.31 -23.03
C SER A 142 8.52 1.43 -24.08
N VAL A 143 7.36 1.97 -23.71
CA VAL A 143 6.25 2.20 -24.65
C VAL A 143 6.65 3.20 -25.75
N LEU A 144 7.34 4.29 -25.39
CA LEU A 144 7.82 5.26 -26.36
C LEU A 144 8.76 4.62 -27.38
N ALA A 145 9.73 3.82 -26.92
CA ALA A 145 10.66 3.11 -27.80
C ALA A 145 9.93 2.16 -28.77
N GLN A 146 8.94 1.41 -28.29
CA GLN A 146 8.12 0.53 -29.15
C GLN A 146 7.32 1.32 -30.19
N CYS A 147 6.77 2.49 -29.80
CA CYS A 147 6.06 3.37 -30.73
C CYS A 147 6.99 3.95 -31.80
N GLU A 148 8.19 4.37 -31.42
CA GLU A 148 9.21 4.89 -32.33
C GLU A 148 9.66 3.82 -33.34
N GLU A 149 9.92 2.59 -32.88
CA GLU A 149 10.29 1.47 -33.76
C GLU A 149 9.16 1.14 -34.75
N ARG A 150 7.92 1.07 -34.26
CA ARG A 150 6.75 0.82 -35.12
C ARG A 150 6.55 1.94 -36.15
N ASN A 151 6.76 3.19 -35.76
CA ASN A 151 6.68 4.32 -36.68
C ASN A 151 7.78 4.26 -37.75
N ALA A 152 9.02 3.93 -37.37
CA ALA A 152 10.12 3.77 -38.32
C ALA A 152 9.82 2.64 -39.32
N ALA A 153 9.28 1.51 -38.86
CA ALA A 153 8.86 0.41 -39.72
C ALA A 153 7.76 0.83 -40.72
N LEU A 154 6.74 1.55 -40.25
CA LEU A 154 5.67 2.06 -41.11
C LEU A 154 6.18 3.09 -42.13
N GLN A 155 7.09 3.97 -41.72
CA GLN A 155 7.74 4.91 -42.64
C GLN A 155 8.55 4.19 -43.72
N GLY A 156 9.28 3.12 -43.35
CA GLY A 156 9.98 2.26 -44.31
C GLY A 156 9.04 1.59 -45.31
N GLN A 157 7.91 1.05 -44.83
CA GLN A 157 6.88 0.46 -45.70
C GLN A 157 6.26 1.49 -46.65
N LEU A 158 5.95 2.70 -46.16
CA LEU A 158 5.43 3.78 -46.98
C LEU A 158 6.44 4.22 -48.04
N ALA A 159 7.74 4.27 -47.70
CA ALA A 159 8.79 4.59 -48.65
C ALA A 159 8.90 3.51 -49.75
N SER A 160 8.88 2.22 -49.38
CA SER A 160 8.88 1.10 -50.36
C SER A 160 7.69 1.18 -51.31
N ARG A 161 6.47 1.29 -50.77
CA ARG A 161 5.25 1.39 -51.58
C ARG A 161 5.24 2.61 -52.50
N ARG A 162 5.77 3.75 -52.03
CA ARG A 162 5.94 4.95 -52.88
C ARG A 162 6.96 4.71 -54.00
N GLY A 163 8.03 3.97 -53.73
CA GLY A 163 8.99 3.55 -54.75
C GLY A 163 8.36 2.66 -55.82
N GLU A 164 7.69 1.59 -55.40
CA GLU A 164 6.96 0.67 -56.29
C GLU A 164 5.91 1.40 -57.15
N ALA A 165 5.13 2.30 -56.56
CA ALA A 165 4.15 3.09 -57.29
C ALA A 165 4.81 4.01 -58.34
N ARG A 166 5.95 4.63 -58.01
CA ARG A 166 6.73 5.45 -58.97
C ARG A 166 7.28 4.61 -60.11
N GLU A 167 7.78 3.40 -59.83
CA GLU A 167 8.26 2.51 -60.88
C GLU A 167 7.14 2.05 -61.81
N LEU A 168 5.98 1.68 -61.25
CA LEU A 168 4.80 1.32 -62.04
C LEU A 168 4.32 2.48 -62.91
N LEU A 169 4.28 3.70 -62.34
CA LEU A 169 3.98 4.92 -63.11
C LEU A 169 4.97 5.12 -64.25
N ALA A 170 6.28 5.02 -63.99
CA ALA A 170 7.31 5.17 -65.00
C ALA A 170 7.20 4.14 -66.14
N LYS A 171 6.77 2.90 -65.83
CA LYS A 171 6.50 1.85 -66.83
C LYS A 171 5.22 2.10 -67.63
N ALA A 172 4.17 2.62 -67.00
CA ALA A 172 2.89 2.88 -67.65
C ALA A 172 2.90 4.14 -68.54
N GLN A 173 3.69 5.14 -68.17
CA GLN A 173 3.76 6.44 -68.86
C GLN A 173 4.13 6.37 -70.35
N PRO A 174 5.14 5.59 -70.80
CA PRO A 174 5.42 5.45 -72.23
C PRO A 174 4.31 4.69 -72.98
N ILE A 175 3.67 3.71 -72.34
CA ILE A 175 2.56 2.95 -72.94
C ILE A 175 1.36 3.88 -73.16
N ALA A 176 1.03 4.71 -72.17
CA ALA A 176 -0.02 5.72 -72.29
C ALA A 176 0.28 6.72 -73.42
N ALA A 177 1.51 7.24 -73.50
CA ALA A 177 1.92 8.15 -74.56
C ALA A 177 1.83 7.52 -75.96
N GLN A 178 2.16 6.23 -76.10
CA GLN A 178 1.98 5.48 -77.35
C GLN A 178 0.50 5.33 -77.72
N LEU A 179 -0.35 4.99 -76.75
CA LEU A 179 -1.80 4.88 -76.96
C LEU A 179 -2.42 6.23 -77.37
N ASP A 180 -1.98 7.34 -76.77
CA ASP A 180 -2.43 8.69 -77.14
C ASP A 180 -2.05 9.03 -78.59
N ALA A 181 -0.85 8.65 -79.04
CA ALA A 181 -0.44 8.83 -80.43
C ALA A 181 -1.26 7.97 -81.40
N VAL A 182 -1.56 6.71 -81.05
CA VAL A 182 -2.44 5.83 -81.84
C VAL A 182 -3.86 6.39 -81.90
N HIS A 183 -4.38 6.90 -80.79
CA HIS A 183 -5.70 7.53 -80.75
C HIS A 183 -5.76 8.81 -81.60
N ALA A 184 -4.74 9.65 -81.54
CA ALA A 184 -4.65 10.86 -82.36
C ALA A 184 -4.59 10.53 -83.86
N SER A 185 -3.79 9.54 -84.26
CA SER A 185 -3.72 9.08 -85.65
C SER A 185 -5.03 8.43 -86.13
N SER A 186 -5.71 7.65 -85.27
CA SER A 186 -7.04 7.08 -85.56
C SER A 186 -8.09 8.18 -85.76
N LYS A 187 -8.15 9.18 -84.87
CA LYS A 187 -9.03 10.36 -85.03
C LYS A 187 -8.74 11.14 -86.31
N ALA A 188 -7.47 11.36 -86.63
CA ALA A 188 -7.09 12.07 -87.86
C ALA A 188 -7.51 11.31 -89.12
N TRP A 189 -7.41 9.98 -89.11
CA TRP A 189 -7.92 9.14 -90.18
C TRP A 189 -9.45 9.20 -90.28
N ALA A 190 -10.16 9.04 -89.17
CA ALA A 190 -11.62 9.12 -89.14
C ALA A 190 -12.14 10.47 -89.66
N ASN A 191 -11.48 11.59 -89.32
CA ASN A 191 -11.85 12.91 -89.81
C ASN A 191 -11.59 13.10 -91.31
N ARG A 192 -10.54 12.48 -91.88
CA ARG A 192 -10.27 12.52 -93.33
C ARG A 192 -11.30 11.75 -94.16
N VAL A 193 -11.88 10.68 -93.60
CA VAL A 193 -12.92 9.90 -94.27
C VAL A 193 -14.27 10.65 -94.31
N VAL A 194 -14.42 11.72 -93.52
CA VAL A 194 -15.65 12.52 -93.39
C VAL A 194 -15.59 13.83 -94.20
N GLU A 195 -14.50 14.14 -94.92
CA GLU A 195 -14.53 15.25 -95.88
C GLU A 195 -15.43 14.87 -97.07
N PRO A 196 -16.54 15.61 -97.30
CA PRO A 196 -17.42 15.34 -98.42
C PRO A 196 -16.69 15.72 -99.71
N VAL A 197 -16.68 14.81 -100.67
CA VAL A 197 -16.31 15.10 -102.06
C VAL A 197 -17.30 16.16 -102.55
N GLY A 198 -16.84 17.41 -102.64
CA GLY A 198 -17.55 18.56 -103.20
C GLY A 198 -16.64 19.28 -104.18
#